data_AF-A0AAQ5ZXR3-F1
#
_entry.id   AF-A0AAQ5ZXR3-F1
#
_cell.length_a   1.000
_cell.length_b   1.000
_cell.length_c   1.000
_cell.angle_alpha   90.00
_cell.angle_beta   90.00
_cell.angle_gamma   90.00
#
_symmetry.space_group_name_H-M   'P 1'
#
loop_
_entity.id
_entity.type
_entity.pdbx_description
1 polymer ?
#
loop_
_entity_poly.entity_id
_entity_poly.type
_entity_poly.pdbx_seq_one_letter_code
_entity_poly.pdbx_strand_id
1 'polypeptide(L)' 'MSDEGKLFIGGLSFETNEDSLAAAFGKYGTIEKVDVIRDKETGRSRGFGFVKYDNAEDAKDALDAMNGKFFCLSNC' A
#
# COMPACT_ATOMS: atom_id res chain seq x y z
N MET A 1 -16.19 14.18 -7.15
CA MET A 1 -15.97 13.62 -5.80
C MET A 1 -14.54 13.10 -5.79
N SER A 2 -13.78 13.55 -4.80
CA SER A 2 -12.32 13.57 -4.81
C SER A 2 -11.74 12.16 -4.65
N ASP A 3 -11.02 11.67 -5.66
CA ASP A 3 -10.18 10.46 -5.57
C ASP A 3 -8.91 10.80 -4.76
N GLU A 4 -9.04 10.97 -3.44
CA GLU A 4 -7.93 11.20 -2.51
C GLU A 4 -7.87 10.05 -1.50
N GLY A 5 -7.57 8.84 -1.97
CA GLY A 5 -7.53 7.65 -1.09
C GLY A 5 -6.68 6.51 -1.62
N LYS A 6 -5.97 6.71 -2.73
CA LYS A 6 -5.21 5.65 -3.40
C LYS A 6 -3.72 5.71 -3.05
N LEU A 7 -3.24 4.62 -2.49
CA LEU A 7 -1.86 4.38 -2.07
C LEU A 7 -1.16 3.46 -3.06
N PHE A 8 0.09 3.76 -3.35
CA PHE A 8 1.00 2.88 -4.07
C PHE A 8 1.97 2.24 -3.08
N ILE A 9 2.08 0.92 -3.12
CA ILE A 9 2.99 0.15 -2.28
C ILE A 9 3.95 -0.57 -3.22
N GLY A 10 5.23 -0.20 -3.17
CA GLY A 10 6.30 -0.85 -3.92
C GLY A 10 7.34 -1.48 -2.97
N GLY A 11 8.09 -2.45 -3.47
CA GLY A 11 9.12 -3.15 -2.69
C GLY A 11 8.57 -4.29 -1.83
N LEU A 12 7.38 -4.79 -2.15
CA LEU A 12 6.82 -5.97 -1.51
C LEU A 12 7.57 -7.22 -1.97
N SER A 13 7.80 -8.15 -1.04
CA SER A 13 8.39 -9.45 -1.38
C SER A 13 7.44 -10.26 -2.25
N PHE A 14 7.99 -11.18 -3.04
CA PHE A 14 7.19 -11.97 -3.99
C PHE A 14 6.07 -12.79 -3.32
N GLU A 15 6.22 -13.04 -2.02
CA GLU A 15 5.30 -13.79 -1.16
C GLU A 15 4.18 -12.92 -0.56
N THR A 16 4.26 -11.58 -0.69
CA THR A 16 3.22 -10.68 -0.17
C THR A 16 1.98 -10.72 -1.06
N ASN A 17 0.83 -10.99 -0.44
CA ASN A 17 -0.47 -11.11 -1.08
C ASN A 17 -1.39 -9.94 -0.71
N GLU A 18 -2.50 -9.80 -1.45
CA GLU A 18 -3.58 -8.85 -1.17
C GLU A 18 -4.11 -9.00 0.25
N ASP A 19 -4.32 -10.24 0.72
CA ASP A 19 -4.78 -10.52 2.08
C ASP A 19 -3.80 -10.02 3.16
N SER A 20 -2.49 -10.22 2.95
CA SER A 20 -1.48 -9.72 3.89
C SER A 20 -1.43 -8.20 3.91
N LEU A 21 -1.59 -7.57 2.74
CA LEU A 21 -1.66 -6.12 2.63
C LEU A 21 -2.94 -5.61 3.30
N ALA A 22 -4.10 -6.18 2.99
CA ALA A 22 -5.37 -5.82 3.62
C ALA A 22 -5.34 -5.99 5.15
N ALA A 23 -4.73 -7.05 5.67
CA ALA A 23 -4.61 -7.27 7.11
C ALA A 23 -3.65 -6.28 7.79
N ALA A 24 -2.57 -5.87 7.12
CA ALA A 24 -1.64 -4.88 7.64
C ALA A 24 -2.24 -3.47 7.58
N PHE A 25 -2.85 -3.11 6.45
CA PHE A 25 -3.42 -1.81 6.18
C PHE A 25 -4.80 -1.60 6.86
N GLY A 26 -5.55 -2.67 7.11
CA GLY A 26 -6.86 -2.63 7.76
C GLY A 26 -6.81 -2.21 9.23
N LYS A 27 -5.61 -2.17 9.82
CA LYS A 27 -5.40 -1.60 11.17
C LYS A 27 -5.41 -0.07 11.19
N TYR A 28 -5.13 0.56 10.05
CA TYR A 28 -5.06 2.03 9.93
C TYR A 28 -6.39 2.64 9.49
N GLY A 29 -7.28 1.86 8.85
CA GLY A 29 -8.61 2.33 8.50
C GLY A 29 -9.34 1.41 7.52
N THR A 30 -10.45 1.91 6.97
CA THR A 30 -11.32 1.12 6.09
C THR A 30 -10.82 1.13 4.65
N ILE A 31 -10.37 -0.05 4.19
CA ILE A 31 -9.91 -0.24 2.82
C ILE A 31 -11.12 -0.48 1.92
N GLU A 32 -11.28 0.36 0.91
CA GLU A 32 -12.27 0.18 -0.17
C GLU A 32 -11.81 -0.91 -1.15
N LYS A 33 -10.52 -0.92 -1.52
CA LYS A 33 -9.99 -1.89 -2.50
C LYS A 33 -8.50 -2.16 -2.33
N VAL A 34 -8.08 -3.42 -2.50
CA VAL A 34 -6.67 -3.82 -2.63
C VAL A 34 -6.47 -4.48 -3.98
N ASP A 35 -5.38 -4.14 -4.67
CA ASP A 35 -5.04 -4.66 -5.99
C ASP A 35 -3.52 -4.92 -6.05
N VAL A 36 -3.10 -6.19 -6.03
CA VAL A 36 -1.67 -6.54 -6.14
C VAL A 36 -1.34 -6.96 -7.56
N ILE A 37 -0.36 -6.29 -8.16
CA ILE A 37 0.02 -6.57 -9.55
C ILE A 37 1.03 -7.72 -9.56
N ARG A 38 0.58 -8.83 -10.11
CA ARG A 38 1.37 -10.05 -10.28
C ARG A 38 1.44 -10.42 -11.74
N ASP A 39 2.60 -10.91 -12.14
CA ASP A 39 2.79 -11.39 -13.50
C ASP A 39 2.08 -12.74 -13.66
N LYS A 40 1.04 -12.78 -14.50
CA LYS A 40 0.22 -13.99 -14.71
C LYS A 40 0.94 -15.06 -15.52
N GLU A 41 1.98 -14.69 -16.27
CA GLU A 41 2.71 -15.61 -17.14
C GLU A 41 3.82 -16.34 -16.39
N THR A 42 4.55 -15.64 -15.52
CA THR A 42 5.62 -16.23 -14.70
C THR A 42 5.20 -16.59 -13.29
N GLY A 43 4.01 -16.15 -12.85
CA GLY A 43 3.57 -16.24 -11.46
C GLY A 43 4.41 -15.41 -10.49
N ARG A 44 5.36 -14.60 -10.99
CA ARG A 44 6.19 -13.73 -10.15
C ARG A 44 5.44 -12.44 -9.85
N SER A 45 5.21 -12.19 -8.56
CA SER A 45 4.73 -10.90 -8.10
C SER A 45 5.70 -9.81 -8.55
N ARG A 46 5.22 -8.71 -9.15
CA ARG A 46 6.15 -7.63 -9.53
C ARG A 46 6.64 -6.81 -8.32
N GLY A 47 6.22 -7.20 -7.12
CA GLY A 47 6.61 -6.57 -5.86
C GLY A 47 5.93 -5.24 -5.63
N PHE A 48 4.77 -5.01 -6.26
CA PHE A 48 3.99 -3.80 -6.08
C PHE A 48 2.49 -4.04 -6.08
N GLY A 49 1.77 -3.18 -5.37
CA GLY A 49 0.32 -3.19 -5.26
C GLY A 49 -0.24 -1.81 -4.98
N PHE A 50 -1.56 -1.71 -5.06
CA PHE A 50 -2.33 -0.51 -4.81
C PHE A 50 -3.37 -0.80 -3.73
N VAL A 51 -3.53 0.15 -2.82
CA VAL A 51 -4.59 0.11 -1.80
C VAL A 51 -5.40 1.38 -1.95
N LYS A 52 -6.72 1.27 -1.96
CA LYS A 52 -7.65 2.39 -1.96
C LYS A 52 -8.44 2.36 -0.66
N TYR A 53 -8.40 3.47 0.07
CA TYR A 53 -9.20 3.69 1.26
C TYR A 53 -10.48 4.43 0.93
N ASP A 54 -11.47 4.24 1.81
CA ASP A 54 -12.74 4.97 1.78
C ASP A 54 -12.53 6.45 2.19
N ASN A 55 -11.65 6.69 3.17
CA ASN A 55 -11.30 8.03 3.64
C ASN A 55 -9.85 8.43 3.31
N ALA A 56 -9.69 9.70 2.93
CA ALA A 56 -8.38 10.31 2.72
C ALA A 56 -7.52 10.36 3.98
N GLU A 57 -8.14 10.54 5.15
CA GLU A 57 -7.46 10.59 6.44
C GLU A 57 -6.85 9.23 6.79
N ASP A 58 -7.63 8.15 6.67
CA ASP A 58 -7.17 6.77 6.85
C ASP A 58 -6.03 6.43 5.88
N ALA A 59 -6.16 6.85 4.61
CA ALA A 59 -5.13 6.65 3.60
C ALA A 59 -3.83 7.33 4.02
N LYS A 60 -3.91 8.57 4.52
CA LYS A 60 -2.77 9.39 4.91
C LYS A 60 -2.06 8.85 6.15
N ASP A 61 -2.79 8.35 7.13
CA ASP A 61 -2.24 7.72 8.34
C ASP A 61 -1.50 6.42 8.00
N ALA A 62 -2.11 5.59 7.13
CA ALA A 62 -1.46 4.40 6.60
C ALA A 62 -0.23 4.72 5.74
N LEU A 63 -0.30 5.81 4.95
CA LEU A 63 0.81 6.31 4.15
C LEU A 63 1.96 6.72 5.06
N ASP A 64 1.72 7.49 6.11
CA ASP A 64 2.74 7.95 7.05
C ASP A 64 3.41 6.78 7.79
N ALA A 65 2.60 5.82 8.25
CA ALA A 65 3.09 4.63 8.94
C ALA A 65 3.90 3.68 8.05
N MET A 66 3.58 3.58 6.75
CA MET A 66 4.21 2.63 5.81
C MET A 66 5.25 3.26 4.87
N ASN A 67 5.12 4.52 4.47
CA ASN A 67 6.11 5.26 3.66
C ASN A 67 7.25 5.86 4.51
N GLY A 68 7.20 5.71 5.84
CA GLY A 68 8.14 6.32 6.77
C GLY A 68 9.50 5.64 6.93
N LYS A 69 9.90 4.64 6.12
CA LYS A 69 11.28 4.08 6.18
C LYS A 69 12.24 4.65 5.12
N PHE A 70 11.93 5.83 4.59
CA PHE A 70 12.92 6.72 3.98
C PHE A 70 12.87 8.09 4.67
N PHE A 71 13.12 8.12 5.98
CA PHE A 71 13.45 9.36 6.66
C PHE A 71 14.94 9.67 6.42
N CYS A 72 15.26 10.18 5.22
CA CYS A 72 16.42 11.04 5.07
C CYS A 72 15.90 12.48 5.12
N LEU A 73 15.64 12.96 6.34
CA LEU A 73 15.49 14.39 6.54
C LEU A 73 16.90 14.96 6.70
N SER A 74 17.26 15.91 5.84
CA SER A 74 18.51 16.65 5.86
C SER A 74 18.95 17.07 7.27
N ASN A 75 20.05 16.48 7.72
CA ASN A 75 21.13 17.23 8.36
C ASN A 75 22.48 16.61 7.99
N CYS A 76 22.89 16.83 6.73
CA CYS A 76 24.28 16.94 6.35
C CYS A 76 24.37 17.85 5.12
#